data_AF-A0A961HFY4-F1
#
_entry.id   AF-A0A961HFY4-F1
#
_cell.length_a   1.000
_cell.length_b   1.000
_cell.length_c   1.000
_cell.angle_alpha   90.00
_cell.angle_beta   90.00
_cell.angle_gamma   90.00
#
_symmetry.space_group_name_H-M   'P 1'
#
loop_
_entity.id
_entity.type
_entity.pdbx_description
1 polymer ?
#
loop_
_entity_poly.entity_id
_entity_poly.type
_entity_poly.pdbx_seq_one_letter_code
_entity_poly.pdbx_strand_id
1 'polypeptide(L)'
;MTAPELRRRLGTADAVLIGLASMIGAGVFAVFGPAAAAAGSGLLIALAAAAFVAYCNATSSARLAARYPVSGGTYVYGRERLGEF
;
A
#
# COMPACT_ATOMS: atom_id res chain seq x y z
N MET A 1 33.18 -7.74 -2.72
CA MET A 1 32.63 -6.74 -3.68
C MET A 1 31.58 -5.94 -2.94
N THR A 2 31.86 -4.69 -2.56
CA THR A 2 30.88 -3.80 -1.92
C THR A 2 29.92 -3.29 -2.98
N ALA A 3 28.61 -3.58 -2.82
CA ALA A 3 27.60 -3.04 -3.71
C ALA A 3 27.61 -1.50 -3.65
N PRO A 4 27.47 -0.79 -4.79
CA PRO A 4 27.39 0.66 -4.77
C PRO A 4 26.18 1.13 -3.95
N GLU A 5 26.39 2.15 -3.11
CA GLU A 5 25.35 2.69 -2.23
C GLU A 5 24.33 3.52 -3.04
N LEU A 6 23.04 3.31 -2.78
CA LEU A 6 21.96 4.04 -3.45
C LEU A 6 21.87 5.49 -2.94
N ARG A 7 21.82 6.45 -3.86
CA ARG A 7 21.58 7.86 -3.49
C ARG A 7 20.13 8.06 -3.06
N ARG A 8 19.90 8.58 -1.85
CA ARG A 8 18.57 9.03 -1.38
C ARG A 8 18.11 10.26 -2.17
N ARG A 9 17.31 10.04 -3.21
CA ARG A 9 16.78 11.09 -4.09
C ARG A 9 15.26 11.21 -4.07
N LEU A 10 14.55 10.17 -3.63
CA LEU A 10 13.09 10.14 -3.61
C LEU A 10 12.56 10.93 -2.41
N GLY A 11 11.73 11.92 -2.69
CA GLY A 11 10.93 12.65 -1.70
C GLY A 11 9.55 12.04 -1.52
N THR A 12 8.74 12.65 -0.65
CA THR A 12 7.37 12.21 -0.38
C THR A 12 6.49 12.21 -1.62
N ALA A 13 6.61 13.22 -2.48
CA ALA A 13 5.84 13.32 -3.72
C ALA A 13 6.16 12.17 -4.68
N ASP A 14 7.45 11.86 -4.85
CA ASP A 14 7.88 10.73 -5.69
C ASP A 14 7.36 9.41 -5.14
N ALA A 15 7.44 9.21 -3.81
CA ALA A 15 6.93 8.01 -3.16
C ALA A 15 5.41 7.84 -3.34
N VAL A 16 4.64 8.93 -3.23
CA VAL A 16 3.20 8.94 -3.48
C VAL A 16 2.90 8.59 -4.93
N LEU A 17 3.60 9.20 -5.89
CA LEU A 17 3.40 8.92 -7.32
C LEU A 17 3.74 7.47 -7.67
N ILE A 18 4.83 6.93 -7.13
CA ILE A 18 5.21 5.52 -7.32
C ILE A 18 4.10 4.60 -6.78
N GLY A 19 3.60 4.86 -5.57
CA GLY A 19 2.52 4.10 -4.97
C GLY A 19 1.22 4.16 -5.77
N LEU A 20 0.81 5.36 -6.19
CA LEU A 20 -0.40 5.56 -6.99
C LEU A 20 -0.31 4.88 -8.35
N ALA A 21 0.82 5.02 -9.06
CA ALA A 21 1.04 4.37 -10.35
C ALA A 21 0.93 2.85 -10.22
N SER A 22 1.48 2.28 -9.15
CA SER A 22 1.39 0.84 -8.86
C SER A 22 -0.05 0.40 -8.56
N MET A 23 -0.80 1.12 -7.71
CA MET A 23 -2.20 0.78 -7.38
C MET A 23 -3.13 0.88 -8.61
N ILE A 24 -2.99 1.94 -9.40
CA ILE A 24 -3.80 2.15 -10.60
C ILE A 24 -3.48 1.06 -11.64
N GLY A 25 -2.19 0.79 -11.88
CA GLY A 25 -1.75 -0.22 -12.84
C GLY A 25 -2.15 -1.64 -12.45
N ALA A 26 -2.17 -1.96 -11.15
CA ALA A 26 -2.48 -3.31 -10.68
C ALA A 26 -3.99 -3.62 -10.64
N GLY A 27 -4.84 -2.64 -10.30
CA GLY A 27 -6.21 -2.97 -9.85
C GLY A 27 -7.35 -2.17 -10.47
N VAL A 28 -7.16 -0.87 -10.77
CA VAL A 28 -8.27 0.04 -11.10
C VAL A 28 -9.05 -0.40 -12.34
N PHE A 29 -8.38 -0.93 -13.35
CA PHE A 29 -9.05 -1.34 -14.60
C PHE A 29 -9.81 -2.67 -14.51
N ALA A 30 -9.54 -3.50 -13.49
CA ALA A 30 -10.14 -4.83 -13.34
C ALA A 30 -11.23 -4.90 -12.26
N VAL A 31 -11.20 -4.00 -11.27
CA VAL A 31 -12.01 -4.15 -10.05
C VAL A 31 -13.48 -3.70 -10.20
N PHE A 32 -13.78 -2.74 -11.08
CA PHE A 32 -15.12 -2.14 -11.13
C PHE A 32 -16.20 -3.05 -11.69
N GLY A 33 -15.90 -3.90 -12.67
CA GLY A 33 -16.88 -4.83 -13.24
C GLY A 33 -17.44 -5.80 -12.19
N PRO A 34 -16.58 -6.60 -11.51
CA PRO A 34 -16.99 -7.47 -10.42
C PRO A 34 -17.63 -6.71 -9.25
N ALA A 35 -17.11 -5.54 -8.90
CA ALA A 35 -17.68 -4.73 -7.81
C ALA A 35 -19.10 -4.24 -8.15
N ALA A 36 -19.34 -3.78 -9.38
CA ALA A 36 -20.66 -3.36 -9.83
C ALA A 36 -21.64 -4.53 -9.91
N ALA A 37 -21.16 -5.71 -10.36
CA ALA A 37 -21.98 -6.93 -10.36
C ALA A 37 -22.38 -7.37 -8.95
N ALA A 38 -21.49 -7.22 -7.96
CA ALA A 38 -21.76 -7.60 -6.57
C ALA A 38 -22.60 -6.56 -5.81
N ALA A 39 -22.33 -5.26 -6.00
CA ALA A 39 -22.92 -4.19 -5.21
C ALA A 39 -24.09 -3.47 -5.91
N GLY A 40 -24.23 -3.57 -7.23
CA GLY A 40 -25.27 -2.91 -8.01
C GLY A 40 -25.34 -1.40 -7.74
N SER A 41 -26.54 -0.92 -7.37
CA SER A 41 -26.77 0.49 -6.98
C SER A 41 -26.02 0.90 -5.70
N GLY A 42 -25.60 -0.07 -4.88
CA GLY A 42 -24.81 0.15 -3.67
C GLY A 42 -23.30 0.35 -3.92
N LEU A 43 -22.83 0.36 -5.17
CA LEU A 43 -21.41 0.43 -5.53
C LEU A 43 -20.67 1.59 -4.84
N LEU A 44 -21.27 2.78 -4.80
CA LEU A 44 -20.63 3.95 -4.17
C LEU A 44 -20.48 3.77 -2.65
N ILE A 45 -21.45 3.14 -1.99
CA ILE A 45 -21.40 2.85 -0.55
C ILE A 45 -20.34 1.78 -0.30
N ALA A 46 -20.31 0.72 -1.12
CA ALA A 46 -19.29 -0.32 -1.03
C ALA A 46 -17.88 0.24 -1.25
N LEU A 47 -17.72 1.18 -2.19
CA LEU A 47 -16.45 1.84 -2.45
C LEU A 47 -16.02 2.75 -1.28
N ALA A 48 -16.97 3.48 -0.67
CA ALA A 48 -16.69 4.28 0.51
C ALA A 48 -16.23 3.41 1.69
N ALA A 49 -16.88 2.26 1.91
CA ALA A 49 -16.47 1.30 2.93
C ALA A 49 -15.07 0.72 2.64
N ALA A 50 -14.79 0.36 1.38
CA ALA A 50 -13.48 -0.12 0.97
C ALA A 50 -12.38 0.94 1.17
N ALA A 51 -12.66 2.20 0.81
CA ALA A 51 -11.75 3.32 1.02
C ALA A 51 -11.46 3.56 2.50
N PHE A 52 -12.46 3.44 3.37
CA PHE A 52 -12.27 3.54 4.81
C PHE A 52 -11.35 2.43 5.35
N VAL A 53 -11.59 1.18 4.96
CA VAL A 53 -10.72 0.05 5.36
C VAL A 53 -9.29 0.24 4.84
N ALA A 54 -9.13 0.67 3.58
CA ALA A 54 -7.84 0.95 2.98
C ALA A 54 -7.10 2.08 3.72
N TYR A 55 -7.80 3.12 4.16
CA TYR A 55 -7.23 4.20 4.95
C TYR A 55 -6.74 3.73 6.33
N CYS A 56 -7.53 2.91 7.02
CA CYS A 56 -7.10 2.28 8.28
C CYS A 56 -5.85 1.42 8.09
N ASN A 57 -5.78 0.65 7.00
CA ASN A 57 -4.60 -0.14 6.66
C ASN A 57 -3.39 0.74 6.35
N ALA A 58 -3.56 1.77 5.52
CA ALA A 58 -2.49 2.67 5.10
C ALA A 58 -1.88 3.42 6.29
N THR A 59 -2.72 3.91 7.20
CA THR A 59 -2.26 4.61 8.42
C THR A 59 -1.53 3.68 9.38
N SER A 60 -2.01 2.43 9.56
CA SER A 60 -1.31 1.41 10.35
C SER A 60 0.07 1.08 9.76
N SER A 61 0.12 0.85 8.44
CA SER A 61 1.36 0.56 7.70
C SER A 61 2.33 1.74 7.74
N ALA A 62 1.85 2.98 7.59
CA ALA A 62 2.68 4.18 7.67
C ALA A 62 3.35 4.33 9.05
N ARG A 63 2.65 4.01 10.14
CA ARG A 63 3.23 4.03 11.49
C ARG A 63 4.32 2.98 11.65
N LEU A 64 4.14 1.78 11.08
CA LEU A 64 5.17 0.75 11.07
C LEU A 64 6.36 1.15 10.21
N ALA A 65 6.15 1.73 9.04
CA ALA A 65 7.21 2.22 8.17
C ALA A 65 8.04 3.33 8.83
N ALA A 66 7.38 4.25 9.56
CA ALA A 66 8.06 5.29 10.33
C ALA A 66 8.89 4.70 11.48
N ARG A 67 8.40 3.61 12.12
CA ARG A 67 9.12 2.93 13.22
C ARG A 67 10.24 2.02 12.74
N TYR A 68 10.11 1.43 11.55
CA TYR A 68 11.07 0.53 10.93
C TYR A 68 11.48 1.07 9.55
N PRO A 69 12.34 2.12 9.49
CA PRO A 69 12.71 2.81 8.25
C PRO A 69 13.76 2.03 7.45
N VAL A 70 13.44 0.77 7.14
CA VAL A 70 14.29 -0.14 6.36
C VAL A 70 13.50 -0.72 5.19
N SER A 71 14.21 -1.07 4.12
CA SER A 71 13.60 -1.70 2.96
C SER A 71 13.09 -3.11 3.31
N GLY A 72 11.85 -3.43 2.91
CA GLY A 72 11.25 -4.76 3.09
C GLY A 72 9.79 -4.77 3.52
N GLY A 73 9.22 -3.61 3.86
CA GLY A 73 7.77 -3.43 4.05
C GLY A 73 7.18 -4.38 5.10
N THR A 74 5.97 -4.88 4.82
CA THR A 74 5.20 -5.72 5.75
C THR A 74 5.95 -6.97 6.21
N TYR A 75 6.81 -7.55 5.36
CA TYR A 75 7.64 -8.70 5.74
C TYR A 75 8.57 -8.37 6.91
N VAL A 76 9.27 -7.24 6.83
CA VAL A 76 10.13 -6.78 7.93
C VAL A 76 9.30 -6.47 9.17
N TYR A 77 8.15 -5.80 9.01
CA TYR A 77 7.31 -5.47 10.17
C TYR A 77 6.83 -6.72 10.92
N GLY A 78 6.47 -7.77 10.17
CA GLY A 78 6.08 -9.06 10.72
C GLY A 78 7.25 -9.72 11.47
N ARG A 79 8.42 -9.82 10.82
CA ARG A 79 9.63 -10.38 11.45
C ARG A 79 10.01 -9.67 12.74
N GLU A 80 10.00 -8.33 12.75
CA GLU A 80 10.35 -7.52 13.92
C GLU A 80 9.32 -7.60 15.08
N ARG A 81 8.11 -8.08 14.81
CA ARG A 81 7.02 -8.15 15.81
C ARG A 81 6.65 -9.55 16.23
N LEU A 82 6.87 -10.54 15.37
CA LEU A 82 6.41 -11.91 15.55
C LEU A 82 7.57 -12.92 15.65
N GLY A 83 8.81 -12.49 15.36
CA GLY A 83 10.00 -13.34 15.37
C GLY A 83 10.40 -13.83 13.97
N GLU A 84 11.52 -14.54 13.91
CA GLU A 84 11.97 -15.20 12.68
C GLU A 84 11.17 -16.50 12.51
N PHE A 85 10.48 -16.63 11.37
CA PHE A 85 9.76 -17.84 10.96
C PHE A 85 10.67 -18.74 10.13
#